data_AF-A0A6I5CR16-F1
#
_entry.id   AF-A0A6I5CR16-F1
#
_cell.length_a   1.000
_cell.length_b   1.000
_cell.length_c   1.000
_cell.angle_alpha   90.00
_cell.angle_beta   90.00
_cell.angle_gamma   90.00
#
_symmetry.space_group_name_H-M   'P 1'
#
loop_
_entity.id
_entity.type
_entity.pdbx_description
1 polymer ?
#
loop_
_entity_poly.entity_id
_entity_poly.type
_entity_poly.pdbx_seq_one_letter_code
_entity_poly.pdbx_strand_id
1 'polypeptide(L)'
;MTHDDWHFTRDPDEFLHRAGDFLRSRPAQHTVHLTVTETLRTRGARVYGVSDPEFGVLAGADGRGARAAFLRTPPHPLVLTALTGREADALAARLAGREHDGSGGLVGVNADEATAAAFAAAWQRHT
;
A
#
# COMPACT_ATOMS: atom_id res chain seq x y z
N MET A 1 6.42 8.04 -20.22
CA MET A 1 5.42 7.81 -19.15
C MET A 1 5.92 6.66 -18.30
N THR A 2 6.29 6.93 -17.06
CA THR A 2 6.89 5.92 -16.17
C THR A 2 5.81 4.95 -15.70
N HIS A 3 6.05 3.67 -15.91
CA HIS A 3 5.18 2.52 -15.65
C HIS A 3 4.85 2.30 -14.15
N ASP A 4 5.29 3.20 -13.28
CA ASP A 4 5.35 3.04 -11.82
C ASP A 4 4.47 4.09 -11.11
N ASP A 5 3.41 4.57 -11.77
CA ASP A 5 2.54 5.61 -11.22
C ASP A 5 1.60 5.04 -10.15
N TRP A 6 1.87 5.45 -8.90
CA TRP A 6 1.11 5.05 -7.73
C TRP A 6 -0.02 6.04 -7.45
N HIS A 7 -1.25 5.53 -7.43
CA HIS A 7 -2.42 6.29 -7.00
C HIS A 7 -2.61 6.17 -5.49
N PHE A 8 -2.48 7.26 -4.75
CA PHE A 8 -2.68 7.32 -3.30
C PHE A 8 -4.08 7.79 -2.95
N THR A 9 -4.72 7.17 -1.96
CA THR A 9 -6.01 7.61 -1.42
C THR A 9 -6.12 7.32 0.07
N ARG A 10 -7.04 8.01 0.76
CA ARG A 10 -7.46 7.72 2.14
C ARG A 10 -8.87 7.14 2.21
N ASP A 11 -9.53 7.00 1.05
CA ASP A 11 -10.89 6.48 0.93
C ASP A 11 -10.86 4.96 0.63
N PRO A 12 -11.39 4.10 1.54
CA PRO A 12 -11.47 2.66 1.34
C PRO A 12 -12.33 2.24 0.13
N ASP A 13 -13.41 2.96 -0.18
CA ASP A 13 -14.29 2.66 -1.32
C ASP A 13 -13.57 2.99 -2.63
N GLU A 14 -12.87 4.13 -2.66
CA GLU A 14 -12.04 4.52 -3.78
C GLU A 14 -10.90 3.51 -4.04
N PHE A 15 -10.27 3.02 -2.97
CA PHE A 15 -9.25 1.98 -3.04
C PHE A 15 -9.81 0.67 -3.64
N LEU A 16 -10.96 0.20 -3.14
CA LEU A 16 -11.59 -1.03 -3.66
C LEU A 16 -12.10 -0.88 -5.09
N HIS A 17 -12.51 0.32 -5.51
CA HIS A 17 -12.89 0.57 -6.90
C HIS A 17 -11.73 0.29 -7.86
N ARG A 18 -10.49 0.64 -7.49
CA ARG A 18 -9.31 0.45 -8.35
C ARG A 18 -8.63 -0.91 -8.18
N ALA A 19 -8.48 -1.38 -6.94
CA ALA A 19 -7.72 -2.59 -6.63
C ALA A 19 -8.61 -3.82 -6.40
N GLY A 20 -9.92 -3.67 -6.33
CA GLY A 20 -10.84 -4.70 -5.86
C GLY A 20 -10.77 -6.01 -6.65
N ASP A 21 -10.75 -5.94 -7.98
CA ASP A 21 -10.68 -7.13 -8.84
C ASP A 21 -9.33 -7.84 -8.70
N PHE A 22 -8.25 -7.07 -8.65
CA PHE A 22 -6.90 -7.58 -8.40
C PHE A 22 -6.82 -8.28 -7.04
N LEU A 23 -7.32 -7.66 -5.98
CA LEU A 23 -7.30 -8.25 -4.64
C LEU A 23 -8.11 -9.55 -4.59
N ARG A 24 -9.31 -9.56 -5.20
CA ARG A 24 -10.19 -10.73 -5.26
C ARG A 24 -9.72 -11.83 -6.20
N SER A 25 -8.79 -11.55 -7.12
CA SER A 25 -8.20 -12.57 -7.99
C SER A 25 -7.39 -13.63 -7.21
N ARG A 26 -6.85 -13.26 -6.05
CA ARG A 26 -6.06 -14.13 -5.16
C ARG A 26 -6.39 -13.86 -3.69
N PRO A 27 -7.62 -14.17 -3.24
CA PRO A 27 -8.13 -13.70 -1.96
C PRO A 27 -7.31 -14.20 -0.78
N ALA A 28 -6.79 -15.43 -0.83
CA ALA A 28 -5.90 -15.96 0.21
C ALA A 28 -4.62 -15.14 0.36
N GLN A 29 -3.96 -14.77 -0.75
CA GLN A 29 -2.75 -13.95 -0.74
C GLN A 29 -3.03 -12.51 -0.32
N HIS A 30 -4.23 -12.01 -0.60
CA HIS A 30 -4.63 -10.63 -0.33
C HIS A 30 -5.58 -10.50 0.86
N THR A 31 -5.61 -11.50 1.74
CA THR A 31 -6.58 -11.57 2.85
C THR A 31 -6.53 -10.32 3.72
N VAL A 32 -5.33 -9.90 4.14
CA VAL A 32 -5.16 -8.71 5.00
C VAL A 32 -5.73 -7.46 4.31
N HIS A 33 -5.47 -7.28 3.01
CA HIS A 33 -6.01 -6.16 2.26
C HIS A 33 -7.54 -6.17 2.23
N LEU A 34 -8.13 -7.32 1.93
CA LEU A 34 -9.59 -7.45 1.86
C LEU A 34 -10.25 -7.23 3.22
N THR A 35 -9.74 -7.84 4.29
CA THR A 35 -10.37 -7.78 5.61
C THR A 35 -10.16 -6.45 6.33
N VAL A 36 -8.98 -5.85 6.23
CA VAL A 36 -8.69 -4.55 6.85
C VAL A 36 -9.50 -3.46 6.17
N THR A 37 -9.52 -3.43 4.83
CA THR A 37 -10.31 -2.44 4.10
C THR A 37 -11.80 -2.60 4.37
N GLU A 38 -12.34 -3.83 4.41
CA GLU A 38 -13.75 -4.04 4.77
C GLU A 38 -14.06 -3.61 6.21
N THR A 39 -13.13 -3.84 7.15
CA THR A 39 -13.28 -3.36 8.52
C THR A 39 -13.33 -1.83 8.59
N LEU A 40 -12.48 -1.14 7.84
CA LEU A 40 -12.48 0.33 7.76
C LEU A 40 -13.78 0.87 7.16
N ARG A 41 -14.32 0.21 6.13
CA ARG A 41 -15.61 0.59 5.52
C ARG A 41 -16.79 0.46 6.48
N THR A 42 -16.82 -0.62 7.24
CA THR A 42 -17.96 -0.97 8.11
C THR A 42 -17.87 -0.35 9.50
N ARG A 43 -16.67 -0.14 10.03
CA ARG A 43 -16.43 0.36 11.40
C ARG A 43 -15.84 1.77 11.46
N GLY A 44 -15.52 2.36 10.30
CA GLY A 44 -14.97 3.70 10.17
C GLY A 44 -13.44 3.74 10.09
N ALA A 45 -12.92 4.82 9.49
CA ALA A 45 -11.51 4.99 9.17
C ALA A 45 -10.56 4.97 10.38
N ARG A 46 -11.06 5.27 11.59
CA ARG A 46 -10.26 5.37 12.82
C ARG A 46 -10.29 4.12 13.70
N VAL A 47 -10.85 3.01 13.22
CA VAL A 47 -10.99 1.77 14.01
C VAL A 47 -9.65 1.20 14.52
N TYR A 48 -8.54 1.48 13.82
CA TYR A 48 -7.20 1.02 14.19
C TYR A 48 -6.33 2.08 14.87
N GLY A 49 -6.76 3.35 14.90
CA GLY A 49 -5.95 4.42 15.45
C GLY A 49 -6.48 5.82 15.13
N VAL A 50 -5.83 6.81 15.74
CA VAL A 50 -6.17 8.23 15.56
C VAL A 50 -5.66 8.80 14.24
N SER A 51 -4.85 8.09 13.47
CA SER A 51 -4.34 8.50 12.15
C SER A 51 -5.18 7.91 11.02
N ASP A 52 -5.24 8.59 9.88
CA ASP A 52 -6.04 8.13 8.74
C ASP A 52 -5.37 6.92 8.10
N PRO A 53 -6.15 5.97 7.56
CA PRO A 53 -5.60 4.93 6.72
C PRO A 53 -5.07 5.55 5.43
N GLU A 54 -3.94 5.05 4.94
CA GLU A 54 -3.41 5.39 3.63
C GLU A 54 -3.40 4.14 2.75
N PHE A 55 -3.84 4.31 1.52
CA PHE A 55 -3.87 3.26 0.52
C PHE A 55 -3.11 3.69 -0.72
N GLY A 56 -2.58 2.72 -1.45
CA GLY A 56 -2.04 2.95 -2.78
C GLY A 56 -2.31 1.82 -3.73
N VAL A 57 -2.48 2.18 -5.00
CA VAL A 57 -2.68 1.23 -6.10
C VAL A 57 -1.70 1.54 -7.21
N LEU A 58 -0.97 0.51 -7.65
CA LEU A 58 -0.13 0.56 -8.83
C LEU A 58 -0.92 0.04 -10.02
N ALA A 59 -1.13 0.90 -11.01
CA ALA A 59 -1.81 0.54 -12.24
C ALA A 59 -0.98 -0.45 -13.08
N GLY A 60 -1.68 -1.27 -13.86
CA GLY A 60 -1.11 -2.10 -14.90
C GLY A 60 -0.35 -1.29 -15.95
N ALA A 61 0.51 -1.99 -16.68
CA ALA A 61 1.34 -1.49 -17.77
C ALA A 61 0.60 -0.63 -18.82
N ASP A 62 -0.61 -1.06 -19.11
CA ASP A 62 -1.55 -0.52 -20.09
C ASP A 62 -2.59 0.41 -19.45
N GLY A 63 -2.40 0.75 -18.17
CA GLY A 63 -3.35 1.51 -17.35
C GLY A 63 -4.61 0.73 -16.99
N ARG A 64 -4.67 -0.58 -17.28
CA ARG A 64 -5.83 -1.42 -16.97
C ARG A 64 -5.56 -2.31 -15.77
N GLY A 65 -6.50 -2.26 -14.82
CA GLY A 65 -6.43 -3.04 -13.59
C GLY A 65 -5.26 -2.66 -12.69
N ALA A 66 -5.32 -3.12 -11.45
CA ALA A 66 -4.20 -3.01 -10.53
C ALA A 66 -3.25 -4.20 -10.71
N ARG A 67 -1.94 -3.95 -10.57
CA ARG A 67 -0.92 -5.01 -10.49
C ARG A 67 -0.27 -5.13 -9.12
N ALA A 68 -0.37 -4.07 -8.31
CA ALA A 68 0.01 -4.10 -6.90
C ALA A 68 -0.81 -3.10 -6.08
N ALA A 69 -0.82 -3.29 -4.77
CA ALA A 69 -1.49 -2.43 -3.81
C ALA A 69 -0.70 -2.37 -2.50
N PHE A 70 -0.95 -1.30 -1.74
CA PHE A 70 -0.58 -1.22 -0.34
C PHE A 70 -1.73 -0.68 0.50
N LEU A 71 -1.71 -1.03 1.79
CA LEU A 71 -2.44 -0.28 2.82
C LEU A 71 -1.54 -0.02 4.02
N ARG A 72 -1.81 1.08 4.71
CA ARG A 72 -1.21 1.44 5.99
C ARG A 72 -2.29 1.95 6.91
N THR A 73 -2.36 1.37 8.09
CA THR A 73 -3.30 1.78 9.15
C THR A 73 -2.48 2.03 10.42
N PRO A 74 -1.93 3.23 10.63
CA PRO A 74 -1.11 3.49 11.81
C PRO A 74 -1.90 3.18 13.10
N PRO A 75 -1.28 2.53 14.10
CA PRO A 75 0.17 2.36 14.27
C PRO A 75 0.75 1.08 13.65
N HIS A 76 0.02 0.39 12.77
CA HIS A 76 0.47 -0.87 12.19
C HIS A 76 1.48 -0.69 11.04
N PRO A 77 2.30 -1.73 10.76
CA PRO A 77 3.19 -1.76 9.60
C PRO A 77 2.47 -1.51 8.27
N LEU A 78 3.23 -1.02 7.28
CA LEU A 78 2.78 -0.98 5.88
C LEU A 78 2.59 -2.40 5.37
N VAL A 79 1.44 -2.70 4.76
CA VAL A 79 1.15 -3.99 4.15
C VAL A 79 1.25 -3.84 2.64
N LEU A 80 2.06 -4.68 1.99
CA LEU A 80 2.30 -4.67 0.55
C LEU A 80 1.85 -5.98 -0.10
N THR A 81 1.25 -5.89 -1.29
CA THR A 81 1.25 -7.03 -2.21
C THR A 81 2.62 -7.17 -2.87
N ALA A 82 2.84 -8.27 -3.60
CA ALA A 82 4.12 -8.52 -4.26
C ALA A 82 4.54 -7.36 -5.17
N LEU A 83 5.83 -6.97 -5.08
CA LEU A 83 6.44 -5.94 -5.91
C LEU A 83 7.75 -6.45 -6.52
N THR A 84 8.08 -5.95 -7.70
CA THR A 84 9.45 -5.98 -8.22
C THR A 84 10.33 -5.00 -7.43
N GLY A 85 11.66 -5.21 -7.45
CA GLY A 85 12.59 -4.31 -6.77
C GLY A 85 12.50 -2.86 -7.24
N ARG A 86 12.17 -2.63 -8.53
CA ARG A 86 11.97 -1.29 -9.09
C ARG A 86 10.70 -0.62 -8.54
N GLU A 87 9.61 -1.36 -8.44
CA GLU A 87 8.34 -0.83 -7.91
C GLU A 87 8.45 -0.55 -6.41
N ALA A 88 9.15 -1.42 -5.67
CA ALA A 88 9.46 -1.20 -4.27
C ALA A 88 10.31 0.06 -4.05
N ASP A 89 11.32 0.29 -4.89
CA ASP A 89 12.14 1.51 -4.85
C ASP A 89 11.33 2.77 -5.15
N ALA A 90 10.52 2.74 -6.21
CA ALA A 90 9.66 3.86 -6.57
C ALA A 90 8.64 4.19 -5.46
N LEU A 91 8.05 3.16 -4.83
CA LEU A 91 7.13 3.35 -3.71
C LEU A 91 7.84 3.92 -2.48
N ALA A 92 9.01 3.38 -2.13
CA ALA A 92 9.81 3.84 -0.98
C ALA A 92 10.19 5.32 -1.14
N ALA A 93 10.68 5.74 -2.31
CA ALA A 93 11.01 7.13 -2.59
C ALA A 93 9.80 8.06 -2.39
N ARG A 94 8.62 7.64 -2.87
CA ARG A 94 7.39 8.44 -2.79
C ARG A 94 6.82 8.51 -1.37
N LEU A 95 6.91 7.42 -0.61
CA LEU A 95 6.52 7.41 0.80
C LEU A 95 7.49 8.21 1.67
N ALA A 96 8.81 8.10 1.45
CA ALA A 96 9.83 8.87 2.17
C ALA A 96 9.65 10.38 1.96
N GLY A 97 9.34 10.81 0.73
CA GLY A 97 9.00 12.21 0.44
C GLY A 97 7.78 12.73 1.21
N ARG A 98 6.83 11.85 1.59
CA ARG A 98 5.60 12.20 2.32
C ARG A 98 5.74 12.09 3.84
N GLU A 99 6.63 11.24 4.35
CA GLU A 99 6.89 11.13 5.80
C GLU A 99 7.44 12.43 6.39
N HIS A 100 8.14 13.24 5.60
CA HIS A 100 8.61 14.56 5.99
C HIS A 100 7.46 15.52 6.40
N ASP A 101 6.22 15.22 6.02
CA ASP A 101 5.03 16.01 6.34
C ASP A 101 4.25 15.49 7.58
N GLY A 102 4.82 14.57 8.37
CA GLY A 102 4.31 14.21 9.70
C GLY A 102 3.34 13.02 9.77
N SER A 103 3.44 12.05 8.86
CA SER A 103 2.55 10.85 8.81
C SER A 103 2.82 9.78 9.89
N GLY A 104 3.51 10.12 10.98
CA GLY A 104 3.62 9.26 12.16
C GLY A 104 4.63 8.11 12.09
N GLY A 105 5.55 8.10 11.12
CA GLY A 105 6.68 7.18 11.06
C GLY A 105 6.32 5.78 10.55
N LEU A 106 7.11 5.26 9.61
CA LEU A 106 6.97 3.87 9.20
C LEU A 106 7.58 2.94 10.26
N VAL A 107 6.74 2.17 10.96
CA VAL A 107 7.18 1.26 12.03
C VAL A 107 7.64 -0.11 11.52
N GLY A 108 7.41 -0.41 10.23
CA GLY A 108 7.79 -1.67 9.60
C GLY A 108 7.03 -1.95 8.30
N VAL A 109 7.36 -3.08 7.67
CA VAL A 109 6.71 -3.57 6.43
C VAL A 109 6.29 -5.03 6.59
N ASN A 110 5.10 -5.36 6.07
CA ASN A 110 4.54 -6.70 5.99
C ASN A 110 4.29 -7.04 4.52
N ALA A 111 5.05 -7.98 3.98
CA ALA A 111 4.96 -8.47 2.62
C ALA A 111 5.57 -9.89 2.55
N ASP A 112 5.58 -10.51 1.37
CA ASP A 112 6.46 -11.65 1.13
C ASP A 112 7.93 -11.23 1.31
N GLU A 113 8.80 -12.21 1.57
CA GLU A 113 10.21 -11.96 1.93
C GLU A 113 10.95 -11.11 0.88
N ALA A 114 10.75 -11.39 -0.41
CA ALA A 114 11.45 -10.67 -1.47
C ALA A 114 10.99 -9.21 -1.56
N THR A 115 9.67 -8.98 -1.48
CA THR A 115 9.10 -7.62 -1.47
C THR A 115 9.52 -6.85 -0.23
N ALA A 116 9.47 -7.48 0.95
CA ALA A 116 9.85 -6.85 2.21
C ALA A 116 11.33 -6.44 2.22
N ALA A 117 12.23 -7.32 1.77
CA ALA A 117 13.66 -7.04 1.68
C ALA A 117 13.95 -5.92 0.67
N ALA A 118 13.33 -5.97 -0.51
CA ALA A 118 13.52 -4.94 -1.53
C ALA A 118 13.03 -3.56 -1.06
N PHE A 119 11.84 -3.50 -0.44
CA PHE A 119 11.30 -2.27 0.10
C PHE A 119 12.16 -1.73 1.25
N ALA A 120 12.57 -2.57 2.21
CA ALA A 120 13.41 -2.14 3.33
C ALA A 120 14.76 -1.58 2.87
N ALA A 121 15.42 -2.24 1.90
CA ALA A 121 16.67 -1.74 1.32
C ALA A 121 16.48 -0.41 0.59
N ALA A 122 15.34 -0.21 -0.09
CA ALA A 122 15.03 1.06 -0.73
C ALA A 122 14.72 2.16 0.28
N TRP A 123 13.94 1.86 1.32
CA TRP A 123 13.61 2.79 2.39
C TRP A 123 14.88 3.38 3.01
N GLN A 124 15.85 2.53 3.38
CA GLN A 124 17.14 2.95 3.93
C GLN A 124 17.98 3.86 3.00
N ARG A 125 17.72 3.87 1.68
CA ARG A 125 18.40 4.78 0.76
C ARG A 125 17.72 6.15 0.67
N HIS A 126 16.42 6.20 0.93
CA HIS A 126 15.57 7.38 0.75
C HIS A 126 15.28 8.14 2.05
N THR A 127 15.61 7.56 3.21
CA THR A 127 15.50 8.16 4.55
C THR A 127 16.81 8.05 5.30
#